data_AF-A0A1I0V5R2-F1
#
_entry.id   AF-A0A1I0V5R2-F1
#
_cell.length_a   1.000
_cell.length_b   1.000
_cell.length_c   1.000
_cell.angle_alpha   90.00
_cell.angle_beta   90.00
_cell.angle_gamma   90.00
#
_symmetry.space_group_name_H-M   'P 1'
#
loop_
_entity.id
_entity.type
_entity.pdbx_description
1 polymer ?
#
loop_
_entity_poly.entity_id
_entity_poly.type
_entity_poly.pdbx_seq_one_letter_code
_entity_poly.pdbx_strand_id
1 'polypeptide(L)'
;MKNSRLFLILILFVAINTSCSKDDDDPKVGDCGTVCTGTIASGETAGMVASSVVGKYTLTMQYATANSPFPNGTVGEFEVYADNTLYAKIDGKCVTISNPKQSGTAEVVFKDTCVFNLFFGVSEKNSGGLNEINIGSSTEFLGQFHL
;
A
#
# COMPACT_ATOMS: atom_id res chain seq x y z
N MET A 1 72.39 -20.55 -28.95
CA MET A 1 73.01 -19.57 -28.02
C MET A 1 72.09 -18.36 -28.01
N LYS A 2 71.37 -18.12 -26.90
CA LYS A 2 71.70 -17.07 -25.89
C LYS A 2 71.95 -15.72 -26.59
N ASN A 3 71.17 -14.66 -26.47
CA ASN A 3 70.57 -13.94 -25.32
C ASN A 3 69.95 -12.65 -25.93
N SER A 4 69.12 -11.81 -25.34
CA SER A 4 68.34 -11.75 -24.10
C SER A 4 67.55 -10.43 -24.21
N ARG A 5 66.23 -10.52 -24.06
CA ARG A 5 65.33 -9.64 -23.28
C ARG A 5 65.54 -8.12 -23.33
N LEU A 6 64.51 -7.41 -23.79
CA LEU A 6 63.94 -6.32 -23.01
C LEU A 6 62.43 -6.17 -23.28
N PHE A 7 61.69 -6.05 -22.19
CA PHE A 7 60.23 -5.99 -22.04
C PHE A 7 59.62 -4.70 -22.60
N LEU A 8 58.46 -4.81 -23.25
CA LEU A 8 57.41 -3.80 -23.14
C LEU A 8 56.04 -4.50 -23.16
N ILE A 9 55.47 -4.67 -21.97
CA ILE A 9 54.11 -5.18 -21.77
C ILE A 9 53.18 -3.97 -21.88
N LEU A 10 52.34 -3.93 -22.92
CA LEU A 10 51.22 -2.99 -23.01
C LEU A 10 49.95 -3.71 -22.52
N ILE A 11 49.57 -3.44 -21.27
CA ILE A 11 48.29 -3.88 -20.71
C ILE A 11 47.20 -2.98 -21.27
N LEU A 12 46.33 -3.54 -22.13
CA LEU A 12 45.09 -2.90 -22.55
C LEU A 12 43.98 -3.35 -21.59
N PHE A 13 43.72 -2.55 -20.55
CA PHE A 13 42.52 -2.67 -19.73
C PHE A 13 41.32 -2.19 -20.57
N VAL A 14 40.59 -3.11 -21.17
CA VAL A 14 39.25 -2.83 -21.71
C VAL A 14 38.31 -2.74 -20.51
N ALA A 15 38.03 -1.52 -20.08
CA ALA A 15 37.03 -1.22 -19.06
C ALA A 15 35.64 -1.48 -19.67
N ILE A 16 35.03 -2.59 -19.28
CA ILE A 16 33.65 -2.94 -19.60
C ILE A 16 32.74 -2.09 -18.69
N ASN A 17 32.55 -0.81 -19.02
CA ASN A 17 31.51 0.02 -18.41
C ASN A 17 30.24 -0.07 -19.26
N THR A 18 29.59 -1.23 -19.27
CA THR A 18 28.15 -1.24 -19.56
C THR A 18 27.48 -0.91 -18.23
N SER A 19 27.15 0.37 -18.09
CA SER A 19 26.32 0.89 -17.02
C SER A 19 25.04 0.04 -16.94
N CYS A 20 24.91 -0.77 -15.90
CA CYS A 20 23.59 -1.03 -15.36
C CYS A 20 23.04 0.33 -14.99
N SER A 21 22.04 0.81 -15.72
CA SER A 21 21.07 1.71 -15.13
C SER A 21 20.55 0.97 -13.91
N LYS A 22 21.04 1.34 -12.73
CA LYS A 22 20.24 1.20 -11.54
C LYS A 22 19.12 2.20 -11.76
N ASP A 23 17.99 1.73 -12.24
CA ASP A 23 16.76 2.37 -11.85
C ASP A 23 16.73 2.17 -10.34
N ASP A 24 17.18 3.19 -9.61
CA ASP A 24 16.89 3.35 -8.20
C ASP A 24 15.38 3.67 -8.10
N ASP A 25 14.56 2.72 -8.54
CA ASP A 25 13.21 2.61 -8.05
C ASP A 25 13.37 2.18 -6.59
N ASP A 26 13.46 3.18 -5.70
CA ASP A 26 13.11 2.99 -4.31
C ASP A 26 11.88 2.07 -4.30
N PRO A 27 11.91 0.90 -3.63
CA PRO A 27 10.74 0.04 -3.56
C PRO A 27 9.67 0.82 -2.79
N LYS A 28 8.82 1.52 -3.52
CA LYS A 28 7.65 2.16 -2.98
C LYS A 28 6.62 1.07 -2.77
N VAL A 29 6.16 0.99 -1.53
CA VAL A 29 4.85 0.45 -1.15
C VAL A 29 4.81 -1.09 -1.15
N GLY A 30 3.99 -1.68 -0.28
CA GLY A 30 3.59 -3.08 -0.40
C GLY A 30 3.01 -3.32 -1.80
N ASP A 31 3.82 -3.76 -2.74
CA ASP A 31 3.43 -3.70 -4.14
C ASP A 31 2.60 -4.91 -4.53
N CYS A 32 1.29 -4.70 -4.66
CA CYS A 32 0.35 -5.69 -5.19
C CYS A 32 0.42 -5.85 -6.71
N GLY A 33 1.22 -5.02 -7.40
CA GLY A 33 1.17 -4.83 -8.85
C GLY A 33 -0.15 -4.21 -9.34
N THR A 34 -1.22 -4.22 -8.53
CA THR A 34 -2.53 -3.62 -8.82
C THR A 34 -2.70 -2.34 -8.03
N VAL A 35 -2.83 -1.22 -8.75
CA VAL A 35 -3.12 0.10 -8.18
C VAL A 35 -4.52 0.53 -8.57
N CYS A 36 -5.35 0.83 -7.58
CA CYS A 36 -6.72 1.32 -7.76
C CYS A 36 -6.79 2.79 -7.38
N THR A 37 -7.08 3.66 -8.35
CA THR A 37 -7.26 5.09 -8.06
C THR A 37 -8.72 5.36 -7.76
N GLY A 38 -9.04 5.72 -6.52
CA GLY A 38 -10.39 6.07 -6.11
C GLY A 38 -10.91 7.30 -6.85
N THR A 39 -12.20 7.31 -7.17
CA THR A 39 -12.88 8.48 -7.74
C THR A 39 -13.61 9.27 -6.65
N ILE A 40 -13.37 10.58 -6.61
CA ILE A 40 -14.14 11.53 -5.79
C ILE A 40 -15.35 11.99 -6.62
N ALA A 41 -16.54 11.61 -6.19
CA ALA A 41 -17.78 11.97 -6.87
C ALA A 41 -18.15 13.44 -6.63
N SER A 42 -19.06 13.96 -7.45
CA SER A 42 -19.58 15.32 -7.24
C SER A 42 -20.19 15.46 -5.84
N GLY A 43 -19.75 16.48 -5.10
CA GLY A 43 -20.18 16.74 -3.74
C GLY A 43 -19.39 15.99 -2.66
N GLU A 44 -18.44 15.12 -3.03
CA GLU A 44 -17.46 14.55 -2.11
C GLU A 44 -16.21 15.44 -2.03
N THR A 45 -15.53 15.40 -0.88
CA THR A 45 -14.25 16.08 -0.66
C THR A 45 -13.13 15.04 -0.67
N ALA A 46 -12.01 15.35 -1.32
CA ALA A 46 -10.80 14.54 -1.19
C ALA A 46 -10.36 14.47 0.28
N GLY A 47 -10.08 13.27 0.75
CA GLY A 47 -9.65 13.00 2.12
C GLY A 47 -8.15 13.19 2.30
N MET A 48 -7.74 13.44 3.53
CA MET A 48 -6.35 13.46 3.94
C MET A 48 -6.11 12.47 5.06
N VAL A 49 -5.20 11.52 4.83
CA VAL A 49 -4.73 10.59 5.85
C VAL A 49 -4.04 11.37 6.96
N ALA A 50 -4.49 11.21 8.20
CA ALA A 50 -3.82 11.79 9.35
C ALA A 50 -2.44 11.13 9.55
N SER A 51 -1.41 11.92 9.84
CA SER A 51 -0.04 11.39 10.04
C SER A 51 0.05 10.38 11.18
N SER A 52 -0.86 10.44 12.13
CA SER A 52 -0.97 9.55 13.29
C SER A 52 -1.43 8.13 12.93
N VAL A 53 -2.10 7.93 11.79
CA VAL A 53 -2.56 6.61 11.31
C VAL A 53 -1.64 5.99 10.26
N VAL A 54 -0.55 6.68 9.88
CA VAL A 54 0.45 6.16 8.94
C VAL A 54 1.24 5.05 9.62
N GLY A 55 1.31 3.88 8.97
CA GLY A 55 1.98 2.72 9.54
C GLY A 55 1.59 1.40 8.89
N LYS A 56 2.18 0.33 9.40
CA LYS A 56 1.88 -1.06 9.01
C LYS A 56 1.09 -1.74 10.10
N TYR A 57 0.05 -2.47 9.73
CA TYR A 57 -0.91 -3.06 10.65
C TYR A 57 -1.27 -4.48 10.21
N THR A 58 -1.17 -5.43 11.12
CA THR A 58 -1.82 -6.75 10.98
C THR A 58 -3.05 -6.72 11.88
N LEU A 59 -4.23 -6.70 11.26
CA LEU A 59 -5.51 -6.56 11.95
C LEU A 59 -6.34 -7.81 11.78
N THR A 60 -7.25 -8.07 12.71
CA THR A 60 -8.20 -9.18 12.66
C THR A 60 -9.62 -8.64 12.48
N MET A 61 -10.41 -9.28 11.63
CA MET A 61 -11.84 -9.02 11.49
C MET A 61 -12.53 -9.40 12.81
N GLN A 62 -12.85 -8.41 13.64
CA GLN A 62 -13.51 -8.62 14.94
C GLN A 62 -15.04 -8.66 14.79
N TYR A 63 -15.56 -7.98 13.79
CA TYR A 63 -16.99 -7.95 13.48
C TYR A 63 -17.23 -8.01 11.98
N ALA A 64 -18.06 -8.95 11.57
CA ALA A 64 -18.51 -9.16 10.21
C ALA A 64 -20.04 -9.24 10.21
N THR A 65 -20.69 -8.47 9.35
CA THR A 65 -22.13 -8.65 9.09
C THR A 65 -22.35 -9.94 8.29
N ALA A 66 -23.62 -10.35 8.16
CA ALA A 66 -23.97 -11.53 7.36
C ALA A 66 -23.57 -11.41 5.87
N ASN A 67 -23.42 -10.17 5.36
CA ASN A 67 -23.03 -9.89 3.98
C ASN A 67 -21.53 -9.66 3.82
N SER A 68 -20.76 -9.72 4.91
CA SER A 68 -19.31 -9.50 4.84
C SER A 68 -18.65 -10.55 3.94
N PRO A 69 -17.74 -10.15 3.04
CA PRO A 69 -16.94 -11.09 2.28
C PRO A 69 -15.89 -11.81 3.13
N PHE A 70 -15.61 -11.29 4.33
CA PHE A 70 -14.63 -11.87 5.27
C PHE A 70 -15.31 -12.22 6.59
N PRO A 71 -15.22 -13.49 7.06
CA PRO A 71 -15.74 -13.88 8.35
C PRO A 71 -14.92 -13.30 9.53
N ASN A 72 -15.50 -13.30 10.73
CA ASN A 72 -14.76 -13.01 11.96
C ASN A 72 -13.52 -13.91 12.08
N GLY A 73 -12.41 -13.33 12.53
CA GLY A 73 -11.11 -14.01 12.64
C GLY A 73 -10.24 -13.93 11.38
N THR A 74 -10.75 -13.40 10.26
CA THR A 74 -9.93 -13.15 9.07
C THR A 74 -8.82 -12.15 9.39
N VAL A 75 -7.58 -12.43 8.99
CA VAL A 75 -6.44 -11.55 9.21
C VAL A 75 -6.15 -10.75 7.93
N GLY A 76 -5.99 -9.44 8.08
CA GLY A 76 -5.58 -8.54 7.01
C GLY A 76 -4.26 -7.83 7.34
N GLU A 77 -3.41 -7.69 6.33
CA GLU A 77 -2.23 -6.83 6.36
C GLU A 77 -2.58 -5.51 5.68
N PHE A 78 -2.40 -4.40 6.39
CA PHE A 78 -2.68 -3.06 5.90
C PHE A 78 -1.47 -2.16 6.07
N GLU A 79 -1.20 -1.30 5.09
CA GLU A 79 -0.24 -0.22 5.24
C GLU A 79 -0.88 1.09 4.81
N VAL A 80 -0.89 2.07 5.70
CA VAL A 80 -1.43 3.41 5.47
C VAL A 80 -0.26 4.36 5.27
N TYR A 81 -0.26 5.09 4.15
CA TYR A 81 0.86 5.96 3.78
C TYR A 81 0.46 7.44 3.81
N ALA A 82 1.47 8.29 4.03
CA ALA A 82 1.30 9.74 4.14
C ALA A 82 0.89 10.42 2.81
N ASP A 83 1.07 9.74 1.68
CA ASP A 83 0.69 10.23 0.34
C ASP A 83 -0.76 9.90 -0.04
N ASN A 84 -1.61 9.62 0.97
CA ASN A 84 -3.00 9.22 0.79
C ASN A 84 -3.15 7.94 -0.03
N THR A 85 -2.33 6.94 0.30
CA THR A 85 -2.45 5.58 -0.23
C THR A 85 -2.69 4.56 0.89
N LEU A 86 -3.44 3.50 0.57
CA LEU A 86 -3.71 2.34 1.43
C LEU A 86 -3.31 1.08 0.68
N TYR A 87 -2.38 0.31 1.22
CA TYR A 87 -2.19 -1.09 0.85
C TYR A 87 -3.11 -1.96 1.71
N ALA A 88 -3.82 -2.89 1.08
CA ALA A 88 -4.64 -3.88 1.77
C ALA A 88 -4.37 -5.27 1.17
N LYS A 89 -4.04 -6.25 2.02
CA LYS A 89 -3.89 -7.65 1.66
C LYS A 89 -4.70 -8.53 2.61
N ILE A 90 -5.63 -9.28 2.05
CA ILE A 90 -6.58 -10.12 2.79
C ILE A 90 -6.78 -11.41 1.96
N ASP A 91 -6.67 -12.57 2.62
CA ASP A 91 -6.84 -13.89 1.99
C ASP A 91 -6.01 -14.10 0.69
N GLY A 92 -4.76 -13.62 0.70
CA GLY A 92 -3.84 -13.76 -0.43
C GLY A 92 -4.11 -12.87 -1.64
N LYS A 93 -5.19 -12.08 -1.63
CA LYS A 93 -5.43 -10.98 -2.57
C LYS A 93 -4.90 -9.69 -1.99
N CYS A 94 -4.48 -8.77 -2.85
CA CYS A 94 -4.09 -7.45 -2.37
C CYS A 94 -4.28 -6.36 -3.41
N VAL A 95 -4.37 -5.11 -2.95
CA VAL A 95 -4.50 -3.89 -3.76
C VAL A 95 -3.82 -2.71 -3.07
N THR A 96 -3.27 -1.79 -3.86
CA THR A 96 -2.90 -0.44 -3.41
C THR A 96 -3.95 0.54 -3.89
N ILE A 97 -4.58 1.29 -2.98
CA ILE A 97 -5.69 2.20 -3.28
C ILE A 97 -5.23 3.63 -2.99
N SER A 98 -5.49 4.57 -3.90
CA SER A 98 -5.15 5.98 -3.72
C SER A 98 -6.39 6.88 -3.78
N ASN A 99 -6.21 8.15 -3.44
CA ASN A 99 -7.23 9.20 -3.56
C ASN A 99 -8.50 8.92 -2.72
N PRO A 100 -8.38 8.84 -1.39
CA PRO A 100 -9.52 8.61 -0.51
C PRO A 100 -10.45 9.82 -0.50
N LYS A 101 -11.70 9.61 -0.11
CA LYS A 101 -12.63 10.70 0.24
C LYS A 101 -12.63 10.96 1.74
N GLN A 102 -12.96 12.18 2.14
CA GLN A 102 -13.27 12.48 3.54
C GLN A 102 -14.63 11.86 3.92
N SER A 103 -14.71 11.23 5.08
CA SER A 103 -15.95 10.58 5.58
C SER A 103 -16.41 11.14 6.93
N GLY A 104 -15.46 11.55 7.77
CA GLY A 104 -15.71 12.26 9.03
C GLY A 104 -14.46 13.01 9.47
N THR A 105 -14.47 13.67 10.63
CA THR A 105 -13.28 14.43 11.11
C THR A 105 -12.06 13.56 11.39
N ALA A 106 -12.28 12.27 11.68
CA ALA A 106 -11.25 11.30 12.02
C ALA A 106 -11.30 10.06 11.10
N GLU A 107 -11.92 10.17 9.92
CA GLU A 107 -12.03 9.04 8.98
C GLU A 107 -11.91 9.49 7.52
N VAL A 108 -11.09 8.74 6.78
CA VAL A 108 -11.02 8.77 5.33
C VAL A 108 -11.42 7.42 4.75
N VAL A 109 -12.01 7.42 3.57
CA VAL A 109 -12.50 6.21 2.89
C VAL A 109 -11.81 6.03 1.55
N PHE A 110 -11.10 4.91 1.41
CA PHE A 110 -10.52 4.42 0.17
C PHE A 110 -11.54 3.57 -0.59
N LYS A 111 -11.73 3.81 -1.88
CA LYS A 111 -12.66 3.05 -2.72
C LYS A 111 -11.87 2.10 -3.62
N ASP A 112 -11.98 0.81 -3.37
CA ASP A 112 -11.42 -0.22 -4.25
C ASP A 112 -12.50 -0.74 -5.17
N THR A 113 -12.38 -0.46 -6.46
CA THR A 113 -13.23 -1.03 -7.53
C THR A 113 -12.45 -2.00 -8.42
N CYS A 114 -11.30 -2.47 -7.95
CA CYS A 114 -10.34 -3.24 -8.73
C CYS A 114 -10.26 -4.70 -8.25
N VAL A 115 -10.07 -4.93 -6.95
CA VAL A 115 -9.79 -6.28 -6.41
C VAL A 115 -10.91 -6.80 -5.53
N PHE A 116 -11.23 -6.06 -4.47
CA PHE A 116 -12.22 -6.43 -3.48
C PHE A 116 -13.62 -5.90 -3.80
N ASN A 117 -13.72 -4.80 -4.56
CA ASN A 117 -14.99 -4.08 -4.80
C ASN A 117 -15.63 -3.59 -3.49
N LEU A 118 -14.81 -3.01 -2.61
CA LEU A 118 -15.17 -2.58 -1.27
C LEU A 118 -14.68 -1.15 -1.00
N PHE A 119 -15.25 -0.55 0.04
CA PHE A 119 -14.74 0.66 0.66
C PHE A 119 -13.98 0.31 1.93
N PHE A 120 -12.83 0.95 2.13
CA PHE A 120 -12.00 0.82 3.33
C PHE A 120 -11.97 2.16 4.07
N GLY A 121 -12.68 2.24 5.20
CA GLY A 121 -12.68 3.39 6.09
C GLY A 121 -11.54 3.28 7.09
N VAL A 122 -10.52 4.12 6.95
CA VAL A 122 -9.40 4.22 7.90
C VAL A 122 -9.75 5.29 8.91
N SER A 123 -9.97 4.88 10.17
CA SER A 123 -10.35 5.81 11.24
C SER A 123 -9.28 5.95 12.32
N GLU A 124 -9.18 7.16 12.88
CA GLU A 124 -8.23 7.54 13.92
C GLU A 124 -8.90 7.52 15.30
N LYS A 125 -8.14 7.13 16.34
CA LYS A 125 -8.58 7.30 17.74
C LYS A 125 -8.56 8.76 18.12
N ASN A 126 -9.43 9.18 19.04
CA ASN A 126 -9.39 10.53 19.60
C ASN A 126 -8.04 10.89 20.27
N SER A 127 -7.27 9.89 20.69
CA SER A 127 -5.93 10.04 21.28
C SER A 127 -4.80 10.03 20.24
N GLY A 128 -5.11 9.94 18.96
CA GLY A 128 -4.18 9.63 17.89
C GLY A 128 -3.93 8.12 17.71
N GLY A 129 -3.44 7.76 16.54
CA GLY A 129 -3.20 6.37 16.15
C GLY A 129 -4.38 5.74 15.41
N LEU A 130 -4.11 4.65 14.68
CA LEU A 130 -5.17 3.88 14.02
C LEU A 130 -6.16 3.36 15.07
N ASN A 131 -7.45 3.62 14.84
CA ASN A 131 -8.54 2.99 15.57
C ASN A 131 -8.87 1.63 14.95
N GLU A 132 -9.29 1.62 13.70
CA GLU A 132 -9.80 0.44 13.00
C GLU A 132 -9.79 0.69 11.48
N ILE A 133 -9.94 -0.38 10.71
CA ILE A 133 -10.25 -0.31 9.28
C ILE A 133 -11.62 -0.95 9.07
N ASN A 134 -12.60 -0.10 8.79
CA ASN A 134 -13.95 -0.51 8.45
C ASN A 134 -14.01 -0.94 6.98
N ILE A 135 -14.77 -1.98 6.67
CA ILE A 135 -15.12 -2.34 5.30
C ILE A 135 -16.60 -2.12 5.05
N GLY A 136 -16.93 -1.70 3.83
CA GLY A 136 -18.30 -1.44 3.42
C GLY A 136 -18.51 -1.52 1.92
N SER A 137 -19.76 -1.36 1.52
CA SER A 137 -20.17 -1.10 0.14
C SER A 137 -20.64 0.35 -0.01
N SER A 138 -21.23 0.68 -1.17
CA SER A 138 -21.90 1.97 -1.36
C SER A 138 -23.11 2.18 -0.47
N THR A 139 -23.69 1.12 0.10
CA THR A 139 -24.98 1.18 0.80
C THR A 139 -24.97 0.61 2.20
N GLU A 140 -23.93 -0.15 2.59
CA GLU A 140 -23.90 -0.78 3.91
C GLU A 140 -22.50 -0.90 4.47
N PHE A 141 -22.43 -0.95 5.79
CA PHE A 141 -21.26 -1.39 6.53
C PHE A 141 -21.20 -2.92 6.53
N LEU A 142 -20.02 -3.48 6.29
CA LEU A 142 -19.82 -4.91 6.13
C LEU A 142 -18.98 -5.53 7.25
N GLY A 143 -18.11 -4.76 7.89
CA GLY A 143 -17.29 -5.28 8.98
C GLY A 143 -16.14 -4.37 9.39
N GLN A 144 -15.37 -4.84 10.36
CA GLN A 144 -14.33 -4.06 11.02
C GLN A 144 -13.11 -4.91 11.36
N PHE A 145 -11.97 -4.45 10.88
CA PHE A 145 -10.64 -4.91 11.27
C PHE A 145 -10.10 -4.06 12.42
N HIS A 146 -9.69 -4.71 13.51
CA HIS A 146 -9.08 -4.09 14.68
C HIS A 146 -7.91 -4.97 15.21
N LEU A 147 -7.09 -4.42 16.11
CA LEU A 147 -6.03 -5.15 16.80
C LEU A 147 -6.58 -6.24 17.74
#